data_AF-A0A7H1AMZ3-F1
#
_entry.id   AF-A0A7H1AMZ3-F1
#
_cell.length_a   1.000
_cell.length_b   1.000
_cell.length_c   1.000
_cell.angle_alpha   90.00
_cell.angle_beta   90.00
_cell.angle_gamma   90.00
#
_symmetry.space_group_name_H-M   'P 1'
#
loop_
_entity.id
_entity.type
_entity.pdbx_description
1 polymer ?
#
loop_
_entity_poly.entity_id
_entity_poly.type
_entity_poly.pdbx_seq_one_letter_code
_entity_poly.pdbx_strand_id
1 'polypeptide(L)'
;MSRTAPRIHTDPARIAALEALIPRLDGDSRVQLILDDGRRVLGTVAVRPTIQQYRDEAGDEGSNGQLRLDDLDTPAQQHNVWLDEIVEIRDLPPVTGR
;
A
#
# COMPACT_ATOMS: atom_id res chain seq x y z
N MET A 1 13.31 12.41 12.43
CA MET A 1 12.97 12.97 11.10
C MET A 1 11.50 12.71 10.87
N SER A 2 10.71 13.74 10.52
CA SER A 2 9.29 13.58 10.20
C SER A 2 9.11 12.86 8.87
N ARG A 3 8.17 11.91 8.81
CA ARG A 3 7.78 11.26 7.55
C ARG A 3 6.83 12.18 6.80
N THR A 4 6.98 12.28 5.48
CA THR A 4 6.08 13.07 4.64
C THR A 4 5.25 12.19 3.72
N ALA A 5 4.01 12.61 3.46
CA ALA A 5 3.10 11.93 2.53
C ALA A 5 2.38 12.98 1.65
N PRO A 6 2.10 12.69 0.37
CA PRO A 6 1.35 13.60 -0.49
C PRO A 6 -0.08 13.83 0.02
N ARG A 7 -0.67 12.82 0.66
CA ARG A 7 -2.00 12.87 1.27
C ARG A 7 -1.97 12.30 2.68
N ILE A 8 -2.71 12.94 3.57
CA ILE A 8 -2.91 12.51 4.95
C ILE A 8 -4.41 12.42 5.26
N HIS A 9 -4.75 11.59 6.24
CA HIS A 9 -6.13 11.45 6.69
C HIS A 9 -6.25 11.66 8.20
N THR A 10 -7.20 12.50 8.60
CA THR A 10 -7.52 12.79 10.00
C THR A 10 -8.90 12.29 10.40
N ASP A 11 -9.76 11.97 9.43
CA ASP A 11 -11.07 11.37 9.66
C ASP A 11 -10.94 9.92 10.15
N PRO A 12 -11.46 9.58 11.34
CA PRO A 12 -11.42 8.22 11.87
C PRO A 12 -12.03 7.17 10.93
N ALA A 13 -13.10 7.50 10.20
CA ALA A 13 -13.73 6.55 9.28
C ALA A 13 -12.80 6.20 8.11
N ARG A 14 -12.08 7.20 7.59
CA ARG A 14 -11.08 6.98 6.53
C ARG A 14 -9.89 6.19 7.04
N ILE A 15 -9.39 6.49 8.23
CA ILE A 15 -8.27 5.76 8.84
C ILE A 15 -8.64 4.29 9.04
N ALA A 16 -9.82 4.00 9.58
CA ALA A 16 -10.32 2.63 9.76
C ALA A 16 -10.43 1.87 8.42
N ALA A 17 -10.81 2.56 7.34
CA ALA A 17 -10.84 1.96 6.01
C ALA A 17 -9.44 1.57 5.50
N LEU A 18 -8.40 2.38 5.78
CA LEU A 18 -7.01 2.02 5.46
C LEU A 18 -6.52 0.84 6.31
N GLU A 19 -6.85 0.83 7.60
CA GLU A 19 -6.52 -0.27 8.51
C GLU A 19 -7.13 -1.58 8.04
N ALA A 20 -8.36 -1.55 7.51
CA ALA A 20 -9.04 -2.71 6.96
C ALA A 20 -8.36 -3.31 5.71
N LEU A 21 -7.47 -2.58 5.03
CA LEU A 21 -6.65 -3.11 3.93
C LEU A 21 -5.49 -3.96 4.44
N ILE A 22 -4.95 -3.68 5.63
CA ILE A 22 -3.72 -4.29 6.15
C ILE A 22 -3.82 -5.83 6.28
N PRO A 23 -4.94 -6.43 6.73
CA PRO A 23 -5.08 -7.89 6.76
C PRO A 23 -5.10 -8.56 5.38
N ARG A 24 -5.29 -7.80 4.30
CA ARG A 24 -5.26 -8.32 2.92
C ARG A 24 -3.88 -8.21 2.28
N LEU A 25 -2.92 -7.61 2.99
CA LEU A 25 -1.58 -7.30 2.52
C LEU A 25 -0.56 -7.98 3.42
N ASP A 26 -0.72 -9.28 3.62
CA ASP A 26 0.21 -10.08 4.40
C ASP A 26 1.57 -10.17 3.70
N GLY A 27 2.65 -10.24 4.47
CA GLY A 27 4.00 -10.41 3.93
C GLY A 27 4.09 -11.65 3.04
N ASP A 28 4.87 -11.55 1.96
CA ASP A 28 5.08 -12.59 0.95
C ASP A 28 3.84 -12.99 0.14
N SER A 29 2.69 -12.34 0.35
CA SER A 29 1.51 -12.54 -0.49
C SER A 29 1.70 -11.88 -1.86
N ARG A 30 1.24 -12.56 -2.92
CA ARG A 30 1.22 -11.99 -4.28
C ARG A 30 -0.12 -11.30 -4.50
N VAL A 31 -0.09 -10.04 -4.89
CA VAL A 31 -1.29 -9.24 -5.09
C VAL A 31 -1.25 -8.49 -6.41
N GLN A 32 -2.43 -8.24 -6.95
CA GLN A 32 -2.67 -7.23 -7.96
C GLN A 32 -3.45 -6.09 -7.31
N LEU A 33 -2.94 -4.87 -7.48
CA LEU A 33 -3.60 -3.63 -7.06
C LEU A 33 -4.19 -2.90 -8.26
N ILE A 34 -5.36 -2.30 -8.06
CA ILE A 34 -5.89 -1.24 -8.92
C ILE A 34 -5.80 0.05 -8.13
N LEU A 35 -5.14 1.06 -8.70
CA LEU A 35 -5.00 2.38 -8.09
C LEU A 35 -6.11 3.33 -8.56
N ASP A 36 -6.31 4.43 -7.84
CA ASP A 36 -7.32 5.46 -8.14
C ASP A 36 -7.12 6.15 -9.50
N ASP A 37 -5.88 6.23 -9.97
CA ASP A 37 -5.52 6.70 -11.30
C ASP A 37 -5.69 5.64 -12.42
N GLY A 38 -6.18 4.45 -12.07
CA GLY A 38 -6.43 3.34 -12.99
C GLY A 38 -5.20 2.48 -13.29
N ARG A 39 -4.01 2.80 -12.76
CA ARG A 39 -2.84 1.94 -12.90
C ARG A 39 -3.05 0.60 -12.22
N ARG A 40 -2.39 -0.42 -12.79
CA ARG A 40 -2.35 -1.78 -12.26
C ARG A 40 -0.94 -2.10 -11.81
N VAL A 41 -0.79 -2.49 -10.56
CA VAL A 41 0.51 -2.88 -10.00
C VAL A 41 0.44 -4.34 -9.57
N LEU A 42 1.36 -5.16 -10.06
CA LEU A 42 1.50 -6.55 -9.67
C LEU A 42 2.77 -6.70 -8.86
N GLY A 43 2.68 -7.38 -7.72
CA GLY A 43 3.87 -7.58 -6.90
C GLY A 43 3.66 -8.55 -5.76
N THR A 44 4.77 -8.88 -5.12
CA THR A 44 4.80 -9.59 -3.83
C THR A 44 4.92 -8.55 -2.73
N VAL A 45 4.13 -8.68 -1.67
CA VAL A 45 4.20 -7.79 -0.50
C VAL A 45 5.53 -8.01 0.22
N ALA A 46 6.47 -7.09 0.00
CA ALA A 46 7.82 -7.16 0.54
C ALA A 46 7.85 -6.91 2.05
N VAL A 47 6.93 -6.07 2.54
CA VAL A 47 6.71 -5.82 3.97
C VAL A 47 5.26 -5.46 4.20
N ARG A 48 4.67 -6.03 5.26
CA ARG A 48 3.31 -5.70 5.67
C ARG A 48 3.21 -4.21 5.98
N PRO A 49 2.28 -3.46 5.37
CA PRO A 49 2.15 -2.04 5.61
C PRO A 49 1.60 -1.77 7.01
N THR A 50 1.87 -0.57 7.52
CA THR A 50 1.33 -0.06 8.79
C THR A 50 0.81 1.35 8.62
N ILE A 51 -0.25 1.69 9.37
CA ILE A 51 -0.68 3.09 9.50
C ILE A 51 0.30 3.82 10.41
N GLN A 52 0.77 4.97 9.95
CA GLN A 52 1.73 5.82 10.65
C GLN A 52 1.33 7.28 10.50
N GLN A 53 1.91 8.13 11.35
CA GLN A 53 1.76 9.58 11.23
C GLN A 53 2.71 10.13 10.16
N TYR A 54 2.18 10.99 9.30
CA TYR A 54 2.87 11.70 8.25
C TYR A 54 2.53 13.18 8.32
N ARG A 55 3.38 13.99 7.70
CA ARG A 55 3.10 15.40 7.39
C ARG A 55 2.89 15.60 5.91
N ASP A 56 1.93 16.44 5.54
CA ASP A 56 1.78 16.87 4.15
C ASP A 56 2.65 18.11 3.84
N GLU A 57 2.50 18.65 2.63
CA GLU A 57 3.24 19.83 2.18
C GLU A 57 2.87 21.11 2.95
N ALA A 58 1.66 21.19 3.51
CA ALA A 58 1.23 22.29 4.36
C ALA A 58 1.80 22.20 5.78
N GLY A 59 2.36 21.02 6.14
CA GLY A 59 2.91 20.72 7.45
C GLY A 59 1.90 20.15 8.43
N ASP A 60 0.66 19.91 7.98
CA ASP A 60 -0.40 19.31 8.77
C ASP A 60 -0.08 17.85 9.06
N GLU A 61 -0.56 17.35 10.21
CA GLU A 61 -0.34 15.96 10.63
C GLU A 61 -1.58 15.11 10.44
N GLY A 62 -1.36 13.90 9.93
CA GLY A 62 -2.40 12.90 9.81
C GLY A 62 -1.83 11.53 9.50
N SER A 63 -2.73 10.58 9.30
CA SER A 63 -2.40 9.17 9.16
C SER A 63 -2.45 8.72 7.71
N ASN A 64 -1.51 7.87 7.32
CA ASN A 64 -1.50 7.11 6.07
C ASN A 64 -0.64 5.85 6.23
N GLY A 65 -0.50 5.05 5.18
CA GLY A 65 0.43 3.93 5.12
C GLY A 65 1.02 3.79 3.73
N GLN A 66 2.22 3.22 3.66
CA GLN A 66 2.89 2.93 2.40
C GLN A 66 3.11 1.43 2.29
N LEU A 67 2.65 0.86 1.19
CA LEU A 67 2.87 -0.53 0.81
C LEU A 67 4.08 -0.59 -0.10
N ARG A 68 4.99 -1.51 0.19
CA ARG A 68 6.10 -1.87 -0.68
C ARG A 68 5.82 -3.22 -1.32
N LEU A 69 5.83 -3.24 -2.64
CA LEU A 69 5.76 -4.45 -3.44
C LEU A 69 7.09 -4.66 -4.17
N ASP A 70 7.55 -5.89 -4.24
CA ASP A 70 8.57 -6.30 -5.20
C ASP A 70 7.86 -6.74 -6.49
N ASP A 71 8.26 -6.21 -7.64
CA ASP A 71 7.64 -6.49 -8.93
C ASP A 71 7.69 -8.00 -9.26
N LEU A 72 6.60 -8.54 -9.82
CA LEU A 72 6.53 -9.97 -10.11
C LEU A 72 7.45 -10.42 -11.25
N ASP A 73 7.63 -9.57 -12.27
CA ASP A 73 8.43 -9.89 -13.44
C ASP A 73 9.91 -9.53 -13.22
N THR A 74 10.16 -8.46 -12.47
CA THR A 74 11.50 -7.99 -12.12
C THR A 74 11.63 -7.77 -10.60
N PRO A 75 11.87 -8.81 -9.78
CA PRO A 75 11.87 -8.69 -8.31
C PRO A 75 12.86 -7.67 -7.72
N ALA A 76 13.87 -7.24 -8.48
CA ALA A 76 14.77 -6.15 -8.06
C ALA A 76 14.11 -4.76 -8.11
N GLN A 77 13.00 -4.61 -8.86
CA GLN A 77 12.22 -3.39 -8.95
C GLN A 77 11.18 -3.34 -7.83
N GLN A 78 11.20 -2.26 -7.06
CA GLN A 78 10.26 -2.01 -5.97
C GLN A 78 9.19 -1.00 -6.41
N HIS A 79 7.94 -1.27 -6.05
CA HIS A 79 6.83 -0.34 -6.15
C HIS A 79 6.43 0.13 -4.76
N ASN A 80 6.45 1.44 -4.53
CA ASN A 80 5.91 2.06 -3.33
C ASN A 80 4.55 2.67 -3.67
N VAL A 81 3.50 2.21 -3.00
CA VAL A 81 2.11 2.60 -3.23
C VAL A 81 1.52 3.12 -1.93
N TRP A 82 0.80 4.23 -1.97
CA TRP A 82 0.09 4.71 -0.79
C TRP A 82 -1.20 3.92 -0.59
N LEU A 83 -1.53 3.58 0.66
CA LEU A 83 -2.73 2.79 0.93
C LEU A 83 -4.01 3.51 0.49
N ASP A 84 -4.02 4.84 0.53
CA ASP A 84 -5.18 5.63 0.12
C ASP A 84 -5.36 5.80 -1.39
N GLU A 85 -4.37 5.36 -2.18
CA GLU A 85 -4.45 5.23 -3.65
C GLU A 85 -5.08 3.89 -4.07
N ILE A 86 -5.14 2.90 -3.18
CA ILE A 86 -5.62 1.55 -3.51
C ILE A 86 -7.15 1.54 -3.56
N VAL A 87 -7.70 1.21 -4.73
CA VAL A 87 -9.15 1.04 -4.95
C VAL A 87 -9.55 -0.42 -4.84
N GLU A 88 -8.71 -1.34 -5.33
CA GLU A 88 -8.99 -2.77 -5.31
C GLU A 88 -7.72 -3.56 -5.04
N ILE A 89 -7.85 -4.60 -4.21
CA ILE A 89 -6.81 -5.61 -3.97
C ILE A 89 -7.35 -6.94 -4.48
N ARG A 90 -6.57 -7.65 -5.28
CA ARG A 90 -6.87 -9.00 -5.72
C ARG A 90 -5.70 -9.92 -5.37
N ASP A 91 -5.99 -10.96 -4.59
CA ASP A 91 -5.01 -12.00 -4.29
C ASP A 91 -4.69 -12.80 -5.55
N LEU A 92 -3.40 -13.00 -5.79
CA LEU A 92 -2.91 -13.82 -6.89
C LEU A 92 -2.54 -15.20 -6.35
N PRO A 93 -2.78 -16.26 -7.14
CA PRO A 93 -2.38 -17.60 -6.72
C PRO A 93 -0.86 -17.65 -6.49
N PRO A 94 -0.40 -18.42 -5.50
CA PRO A 94 1.01 -18.70 -5.35
C PRO A 94 1.54 -19.35 -6.64
N VAL A 95 2.82 -19.13 -6.96
CA VAL A 95 3.45 -19.85 -8.07
C VAL A 95 3.43 -21.33 -7.72
N THR A 96 2.53 -22.09 -8.32
CA THR A 96 2.52 -23.54 -8.19
C THR A 96 3.62 -24.05 -9.12
N GLY A 97 4.83 -24.22 -8.56
CA GLY A 97 5.92 -24.84 -9.27
C GLY A 97 5.55 -26.27 -9.65
N ARG A 98 5.72 -26.61 -10.93
CA ARG A 98 5.79 -27.97 -11.45
C ARG A 98 7.26 -28.39 -11.49
#